data_AF-A0A6C2TYR5-F1
#
_entry.id   AF-A0A6C2TYR5-F1
#
_cell.length_a   1.000
_cell.length_b   1.000
_cell.length_c   1.000
_cell.angle_alpha   90.00
_cell.angle_beta   90.00
_cell.angle_gamma   90.00
#
_symmetry.space_group_name_H-M   'P 1'
#
loop_
_entity.id
_entity.type
_entity.pdbx_description
1 polymer ?
#
loop_
_entity_poly.entity_id
_entity_poly.type
_entity_poly.pdbx_seq_one_letter_code
_entity_poly.pdbx_strand_id
1 'polypeptide(L)'
;MIKRLLALLLLTSFGCQTPVPPAEPTEEMASLPETPVAADDWRLKGKEDLDEYLMGVTLIHRSYRPHPEEEWDHDHCKFCDAPFSQAEAHENPLRVGYVTENHYHWVCERCFGDFKVRFKWTVAEAQD
;
A
#
# COMPACT_ATOMS: atom_id res chain seq x y z
N MET A 1 56.42 52.67 16.40
CA MET A 1 57.00 51.96 15.24
C MET A 1 55.88 51.59 14.29
N ILE A 2 55.94 52.13 13.07
CA ILE A 2 54.97 51.96 11.97
C ILE A 2 55.35 50.71 11.18
N LYS A 3 54.37 49.90 10.78
CA LYS A 3 54.35 48.96 9.62
C LYS A 3 52.92 48.40 9.53
N ARG A 4 51.98 49.00 8.78
CA ARG A 4 51.69 48.80 7.33
C ARG A 4 51.65 47.33 6.91
N LEU A 5 50.45 46.84 6.54
CA LEU A 5 50.11 45.91 5.44
C LEU A 5 48.56 45.77 5.47
N LEU A 6 47.77 46.43 4.60
CA LEU A 6 47.42 46.12 3.20
C LEU A 6 46.81 44.73 2.97
N ALA A 7 45.66 44.73 2.25
CA ALA A 7 44.87 43.61 1.66
C ALA A 7 43.50 43.48 2.33
N LEU A 8 42.36 43.33 1.65
CA LEU A 8 42.05 43.20 0.24
C LEU A 8 40.55 43.56 0.11
N LEU A 9 40.18 44.37 -0.88
CA LEU A 9 38.79 44.58 -1.26
C LEU A 9 38.24 43.26 -1.81
N LEU A 10 37.22 42.69 -1.16
CA LEU A 10 36.32 41.72 -1.78
C LEU A 10 34.92 42.36 -1.82
N LEU A 11 34.63 42.97 -2.96
CA LEU A 11 33.27 43.35 -3.36
C LEU A 11 32.51 42.05 -3.62
N THR A 12 31.82 41.54 -2.60
CA THR A 12 30.82 40.50 -2.82
C THR A 12 29.57 41.18 -3.38
N SER A 13 29.36 41.04 -4.68
CA SER A 13 28.11 41.40 -5.35
C SER A 13 26.95 40.69 -4.65
N PHE A 14 26.14 41.42 -3.91
CA PHE A 14 24.83 40.95 -3.47
C PHE A 14 23.92 40.90 -4.70
N GLY A 15 23.86 39.72 -5.31
CA GLY A 15 22.84 39.41 -6.31
C GLY A 15 21.47 39.62 -5.68
N CYS A 16 20.63 40.42 -6.34
CA CYS A 16 19.25 40.65 -5.94
C CYS A 16 18.47 39.35 -6.15
N GLN A 17 18.38 38.52 -5.12
CA GLN A 17 17.56 37.31 -5.13
C GLN A 17 16.11 37.77 -4.96
N THR A 18 15.32 37.76 -6.04
CA THR A 18 13.88 37.95 -5.93
C THR A 18 13.27 36.81 -5.13
N PRO A 19 12.34 37.07 -4.19
CA PRO A 19 11.66 36.02 -3.47
C PRO A 19 10.84 35.18 -4.47
N VAL A 20 11.13 33.87 -4.49
CA VAL A 20 10.28 32.89 -5.18
C VAL A 20 8.99 32.77 -4.36
N PRO A 21 7.80 33.01 -4.93
CA PRO A 21 6.56 32.81 -4.19
C PRO A 21 6.42 31.34 -3.81
N PRO A 22 5.78 31.02 -2.66
CA PRO A 22 5.48 29.63 -2.33
C PRO A 22 4.63 29.04 -3.46
N ALA A 23 5.06 27.90 -3.99
CA ALA A 23 4.26 27.13 -4.92
C ALA A 23 2.98 26.72 -4.19
N GLU A 24 1.86 27.34 -4.54
CA GLU A 24 0.57 26.89 -4.07
C GLU A 24 0.28 25.52 -4.71
N PRO A 25 -0.18 24.52 -3.93
CA PRO A 25 -0.49 23.21 -4.47
C PRO A 25 -1.69 23.35 -5.40
N THR A 26 -1.49 23.09 -6.68
CA THR A 26 -2.56 23.08 -7.67
C THR A 26 -3.58 22.00 -7.30
N GLU A 27 -4.87 22.36 -7.32
CA GLU A 27 -6.02 21.47 -7.10
C GLU A 27 -6.14 20.31 -8.12
N GLU A 28 -5.13 20.09 -8.96
CA GLU A 28 -5.04 19.05 -9.98
C GLU A 28 -4.49 17.71 -9.44
N MET A 29 -4.30 17.58 -8.12
CA MET A 29 -3.94 16.30 -7.49
C MET A 29 -5.15 15.50 -6.99
N ALA A 30 -6.37 15.99 -7.21
CA ALA A 30 -7.61 15.38 -6.74
C ALA A 30 -8.39 14.65 -7.85
N SER A 31 -7.74 13.94 -8.78
CA SER A 31 -8.46 12.99 -9.67
C SER A 31 -7.57 12.01 -10.46
N LEU A 32 -6.48 11.49 -9.89
CA LEU A 32 -5.75 10.44 -10.59
C LEU A 32 -6.65 9.19 -10.66
N PRO A 33 -6.98 8.67 -11.86
CA PRO A 33 -7.69 7.40 -11.95
C PRO A 33 -6.79 6.35 -11.32
N GLU A 34 -7.37 5.54 -10.44
CA GLU A 34 -6.78 4.29 -9.96
C GLU A 34 -6.43 3.46 -11.19
N THR A 35 -5.19 3.56 -11.69
CA THR A 35 -4.81 2.81 -12.89
C THR A 35 -4.97 1.34 -12.56
N PRO A 36 -5.88 0.61 -13.23
CA PRO A 36 -6.10 -0.79 -12.93
C PRO A 36 -4.77 -1.54 -13.10
N VAL A 37 -4.45 -2.39 -12.14
CA VAL A 37 -3.23 -3.19 -12.15
C VAL A 37 -3.12 -3.93 -13.48
N ALA A 38 -1.92 -3.88 -14.07
CA ALA A 38 -1.63 -4.47 -15.37
C ALA A 38 -1.96 -5.97 -15.39
N ALA A 39 -2.41 -6.48 -16.53
CA ALA A 39 -2.84 -7.86 -16.66
C ALA A 39 -1.71 -8.89 -16.47
N ASP A 40 -0.45 -8.46 -16.58
CA ASP A 40 0.76 -9.26 -16.44
C ASP A 40 1.44 -9.10 -15.07
N ASP A 41 0.76 -8.49 -14.09
CA ASP A 41 1.25 -8.39 -12.71
C ASP A 41 1.68 -9.76 -12.19
N TRP A 42 2.88 -9.82 -11.61
CA TRP A 42 3.50 -11.07 -11.17
C TRP A 42 2.67 -11.80 -10.10
N ARG A 43 1.86 -11.08 -9.32
CA ARG A 43 0.97 -11.65 -8.29
C ARG A 43 -0.21 -12.45 -8.86
N LEU A 44 -0.44 -12.35 -10.16
CA LEU A 44 -1.47 -13.11 -10.88
C LEU A 44 -0.89 -14.37 -11.55
N LYS A 45 0.44 -14.50 -11.64
CA LYS A 45 1.09 -15.61 -12.35
C LYS A 45 1.03 -16.89 -11.52
N GLY A 46 0.62 -18.01 -12.13
CA GLY A 46 0.51 -19.30 -11.44
C GLY A 46 -0.66 -19.38 -10.45
N LYS A 47 -1.64 -18.50 -10.61
CA LYS A 47 -2.85 -18.40 -9.79
C LYS A 47 -4.08 -18.34 -10.71
N GLU A 48 -4.12 -19.24 -11.69
CA GLU A 48 -5.09 -19.25 -12.80
C GLU A 48 -6.54 -19.45 -12.34
N ASP A 49 -6.73 -19.96 -11.12
CA ASP A 49 -8.01 -20.27 -10.52
C ASP A 49 -8.60 -19.12 -9.69
N LEU A 50 -7.85 -18.02 -9.43
CA LEU A 50 -8.33 -16.90 -8.60
C LEU A 50 -9.68 -16.34 -9.06
N ASP A 51 -9.91 -16.28 -10.36
CA ASP A 51 -11.15 -15.76 -10.93
C ASP A 51 -12.36 -16.66 -10.57
N GLU A 52 -12.17 -17.95 -10.31
CA GLU A 52 -13.24 -18.90 -9.96
C GLU A 52 -13.85 -18.60 -8.57
N TYR A 53 -13.01 -18.17 -7.61
CA TYR A 53 -13.43 -17.99 -6.21
C TYR A 53 -13.28 -16.57 -5.67
N LEU A 54 -12.69 -15.63 -6.42
CA LEU A 54 -12.58 -14.22 -6.03
C LEU A 54 -13.28 -13.25 -6.97
N MET A 55 -13.73 -13.65 -8.16
CA MET A 55 -14.40 -12.69 -9.06
C MET A 55 -15.79 -12.30 -8.53
N GLY A 56 -16.00 -11.01 -8.31
CA GLY A 56 -17.28 -10.42 -7.91
C GLY A 56 -17.71 -10.77 -6.48
N VAL A 57 -16.81 -11.27 -5.64
CA VAL A 57 -17.16 -11.66 -4.27
C VAL A 57 -17.24 -10.44 -3.34
N THR A 58 -18.05 -10.59 -2.29
CA THR A 58 -18.07 -9.67 -1.15
C THR A 58 -17.00 -10.09 -0.15
N LEU A 59 -16.20 -9.13 0.29
CA LEU A 59 -15.17 -9.33 1.31
C LEU A 59 -15.54 -8.62 2.62
N ILE A 60 -15.08 -9.16 3.73
CA ILE A 60 -15.23 -8.60 5.07
C ILE A 60 -13.86 -8.11 5.52
N HIS A 61 -13.74 -6.82 5.85
CA HIS A 61 -12.53 -6.27 6.47
C HIS A 61 -12.54 -6.59 7.96
N ARG A 62 -11.55 -7.36 8.44
CA ARG A 62 -11.52 -7.78 9.85
C ARG A 62 -10.12 -8.16 10.33
N SER A 63 -9.99 -8.29 11.64
CA SER A 63 -8.81 -8.90 12.27
C SER A 63 -8.71 -10.38 11.92
N TYR A 64 -7.49 -10.85 11.65
CA TYR A 64 -7.18 -12.23 11.34
C TYR A 64 -7.54 -13.15 12.51
N ARG A 65 -8.21 -14.24 12.16
CA ARG A 65 -8.43 -15.40 13.03
C ARG A 65 -8.23 -16.65 12.18
N PRO A 66 -7.50 -17.66 12.69
CA PRO A 66 -7.45 -18.97 12.05
C PRO A 66 -8.85 -19.51 11.81
N HIS A 67 -9.01 -20.30 10.75
CA HIS A 67 -10.28 -20.91 10.44
C HIS A 67 -10.72 -21.82 11.61
N PRO A 68 -11.94 -21.67 12.15
CA PRO A 68 -12.35 -22.31 13.40
C PRO A 68 -12.41 -23.84 13.33
N GLU A 69 -12.58 -24.39 12.12
CA GLU A 69 -12.73 -25.84 11.89
C GLU A 69 -11.43 -26.52 11.45
N GLU A 70 -10.34 -25.78 11.29
CA GLU A 70 -9.08 -26.29 10.74
C GLU A 70 -7.95 -26.23 11.78
N GLU A 71 -6.96 -27.11 11.65
CA GLU A 71 -5.83 -27.19 12.60
C GLU A 71 -4.64 -26.29 12.24
N TRP A 72 -4.64 -25.65 11.06
CA TRP A 72 -3.59 -24.70 10.67
C TRP A 72 -3.64 -23.39 11.48
N ASP A 73 -2.48 -22.82 11.79
CA ASP A 73 -2.34 -21.65 12.66
C ASP A 73 -2.10 -20.33 11.92
N HIS A 74 -2.03 -20.39 10.58
CA HIS A 74 -1.79 -19.25 9.71
C HIS A 74 -2.39 -19.43 8.31
N ASP A 75 -2.62 -18.30 7.65
CA ASP A 75 -3.06 -18.18 6.27
C ASP A 75 -2.05 -17.35 5.47
N HIS A 76 -2.27 -17.25 4.16
CA HIS A 76 -1.48 -16.38 3.30
C HIS A 76 -2.37 -15.55 2.39
N CYS A 77 -1.91 -14.34 2.07
CA CYS A 77 -2.56 -13.53 1.06
C CYS A 77 -2.57 -14.28 -0.28
N LYS A 78 -3.74 -14.39 -0.92
CA LYS A 78 -3.89 -15.11 -2.20
C LYS A 78 -3.05 -14.56 -3.37
N PHE A 79 -2.50 -13.35 -3.23
CA PHE A 79 -1.76 -12.64 -4.28
C PHE A 79 -0.26 -12.53 -4.00
N CYS A 80 0.12 -12.09 -2.80
CA CYS A 80 1.53 -11.81 -2.47
C CYS A 80 2.14 -12.82 -1.50
N ASP A 81 1.37 -13.84 -1.10
CA ASP A 81 1.74 -14.87 -0.13
C ASP A 81 2.26 -14.32 1.21
N ALA A 82 1.95 -13.06 1.54
CA ALA A 82 2.25 -12.50 2.86
C ALA A 82 1.48 -13.28 3.95
N PRO A 83 2.14 -13.69 5.04
CA PRO A 83 1.51 -14.52 6.06
C PRO A 83 0.52 -13.72 6.89
N PHE A 84 -0.63 -14.31 7.15
CA PHE A 84 -1.57 -13.91 8.18
C PHE A 84 -1.45 -14.90 9.33
N SER A 85 -1.26 -14.41 10.54
CA SER A 85 -1.24 -15.28 11.73
C SER A 85 -1.70 -14.47 12.93
N GLN A 86 -1.88 -15.10 14.10
CA GLN A 86 -1.85 -14.41 15.39
C GLN A 86 -0.55 -14.66 16.15
N ALA A 87 0.25 -15.65 15.74
CA ALA A 87 1.52 -15.97 16.36
C ALA A 87 2.62 -15.01 15.89
N GLU A 88 3.56 -14.71 16.79
CA GLU A 88 4.78 -13.92 16.50
C GLU A 88 5.90 -14.77 15.87
N ALA A 89 5.67 -16.08 15.68
CA ALA A 89 6.65 -17.00 15.08
C ALA A 89 6.89 -16.76 13.59
N HIS A 90 5.97 -16.07 12.91
CA HIS A 90 6.12 -15.66 11.52
C HIS A 90 6.79 -14.30 11.43
N GLU A 91 7.56 -14.06 10.37
CA GLU A 91 8.16 -12.74 10.13
C GLU A 91 7.10 -11.76 9.62
N ASN A 92 6.91 -10.65 10.34
CA ASN A 92 5.99 -9.56 10.00
C ASN A 92 4.58 -10.01 9.57
N PRO A 93 3.89 -10.80 10.41
CA PRO A 93 2.60 -11.36 10.06
C PRO A 93 1.51 -10.27 10.02
N LEU A 94 0.67 -10.36 9.01
CA LEU A 94 -0.51 -9.53 8.88
C LEU A 94 -1.56 -9.96 9.91
N ARG A 95 -2.13 -8.97 10.60
CA ARG A 95 -3.15 -9.18 11.63
C ARG A 95 -4.54 -8.69 11.20
N VAL A 96 -4.63 -7.99 10.08
CA VAL A 96 -5.87 -7.40 9.55
C VAL A 96 -5.85 -7.54 8.03
N GLY A 97 -7.01 -7.82 7.45
CA GLY A 97 -7.16 -7.92 6.01
C GLY A 97 -8.61 -8.10 5.61
N TYR A 98 -8.80 -8.48 4.35
CA TYR A 98 -10.08 -8.79 3.77
C TYR A 98 -10.22 -10.29 3.62
N VAL A 99 -11.37 -10.83 3.99
CA VAL A 99 -11.65 -12.26 3.87
C VAL A 99 -13.00 -12.49 3.20
N THR A 100 -13.11 -13.56 2.42
CA THR A 100 -14.40 -14.05 1.91
C THR A 100 -15.34 -14.41 3.06
N GLU A 101 -16.66 -14.37 2.81
CA GLU A 101 -17.68 -14.66 3.84
C GLU A 101 -17.54 -16.06 4.46
N ASN A 102 -17.01 -17.02 3.71
CA ASN A 102 -16.71 -18.37 4.19
C ASN A 102 -15.36 -18.47 4.95
N HIS A 103 -14.66 -17.37 5.15
CA HIS A 103 -13.38 -17.25 5.88
C HIS A 103 -12.16 -17.99 5.29
N TYR A 104 -12.26 -18.53 4.07
CA TYR A 104 -11.18 -19.35 3.46
C TYR A 104 -10.14 -18.56 2.66
N HIS A 105 -10.45 -17.34 2.22
CA HIS A 105 -9.59 -16.61 1.29
C HIS A 105 -9.25 -15.23 1.81
N TRP A 106 -8.00 -15.08 2.24
CA TRP A 106 -7.46 -13.83 2.77
C TRP A 106 -6.73 -12.99 1.72
N VAL A 107 -6.98 -11.68 1.76
CA VAL A 107 -6.35 -10.67 0.92
C VAL A 107 -5.86 -9.53 1.82
N CYS A 108 -4.57 -9.20 1.73
CA CYS A 108 -4.02 -8.08 2.49
C CYS A 108 -4.54 -6.75 1.95
N GLU A 109 -4.56 -5.71 2.79
CA GLU A 109 -5.10 -4.39 2.43
C GLU A 109 -4.46 -3.80 1.16
N ARG A 110 -3.16 -4.03 1.00
CA ARG A 110 -2.43 -3.62 -0.22
C ARG A 110 -2.97 -4.33 -1.46
N CYS A 111 -3.08 -5.65 -1.44
CA CYS A 111 -3.60 -6.40 -2.58
C CYS A 111 -5.09 -6.14 -2.81
N PHE A 112 -5.85 -5.83 -1.74
CA PHE A 112 -7.21 -5.36 -1.88
C PHE A 112 -7.29 -4.08 -2.69
N GLY A 113 -6.53 -3.03 -2.30
CA GLY A 113 -6.50 -1.77 -3.04
C GLY A 113 -6.11 -1.94 -4.51
N ASP A 114 -5.10 -2.77 -4.76
CA ASP A 114 -4.57 -3.04 -6.09
C ASP A 114 -5.58 -3.79 -7.01
N PHE A 115 -6.31 -4.77 -6.46
CA PHE A 115 -7.11 -5.71 -7.25
C PHE A 115 -8.62 -5.51 -7.14
N LYS A 116 -9.12 -4.66 -6.24
CA LYS A 116 -10.56 -4.43 -6.01
C LYS A 116 -11.34 -4.17 -7.29
N VAL A 117 -10.86 -3.26 -8.13
CA VAL A 117 -11.55 -2.89 -9.39
C VAL A 117 -11.54 -4.07 -10.37
N ARG A 118 -10.41 -4.76 -10.50
CA ARG A 118 -10.24 -5.90 -11.41
C ARG A 118 -11.16 -7.06 -11.07
N PHE A 119 -11.17 -7.45 -9.79
CA PHE A 119 -11.99 -8.55 -9.28
C PHE A 119 -13.39 -8.12 -8.89
N LYS A 120 -13.75 -6.84 -9.08
CA LYS A 120 -15.08 -6.28 -8.79
C LYS A 120 -15.54 -6.54 -7.36
N TRP A 121 -14.61 -6.46 -6.40
CA TRP A 121 -14.92 -6.73 -5.00
C TRP A 121 -15.78 -5.62 -4.38
N THR A 122 -16.73 -6.06 -3.58
CA THR A 122 -17.48 -5.22 -2.65
C THR A 122 -17.02 -5.51 -1.22
N VAL A 123 -17.34 -4.60 -0.30
CA VAL A 123 -17.02 -4.77 1.12
C VAL A 123 -18.33 -4.79 1.90
N ALA A 124 -18.52 -5.82 2.73
CA ALA A 124 -19.60 -5.85 3.70
C ALA A 124 -19.18 -5.12 4.97
N GLU A 125 -20.16 -4.51 5.65
CA GLU A 125 -19.97 -3.99 7.01
C GLU A 125 -19.49 -5.13 7.93
N ALA A 126 -18.43 -4.87 8.69
CA ALA A 126 -17.92 -5.83 9.66
C ALA A 126 -18.99 -6.10 10.73
N GLN A 127 -19.34 -7.37 10.91
CA GLN A 127 -20.14 -7.84 12.04
C GLN A 127 -19.16 -8.39 13.07
N ASP A 128 -18.80 -7.54 14.04
CA ASP A 128 -17.93 -7.88 15.18
C ASP A 128 -18.65 -8.77 16.21
#